data_AF-A0A3F2RPA3-F1
#
_entry.id   AF-A0A3F2RPA3-F1
#
_cell.length_a   1.000
_cell.length_b   1.000
_cell.length_c   1.000
_cell.angle_alpha   90.00
_cell.angle_beta   90.00
_cell.angle_gamma   90.00
#
_symmetry.space_group_name_H-M   'P 1'
#
loop_
_entity.id
_entity.type
_entity.pdbx_description
1 polymer ?
#
loop_
_entity_poly.entity_id
_entity_poly.type
_entity_poly.pdbx_seq_one_letter_code
_entity_poly.pdbx_strand_id
1 'polypeptide(L)'
;MEIYGAYGDGVARIREAVLENQLQMRQVEQSLLEFQSGLLGVEREMLPVYKLTEQLRGTQKNIDLSVQELRQINENFVAAHELAPVLLNGAKFDQDEYVKALQKLLIAITFLEGHRSYEGSVKALDQAKELLVQVRRKCMADFASVVSVLSQGEQSNYGALVWAEPSKHDVSRAAQLLDCLLISSANQTELLREYGKQRFDVIKMFIGDDPSSSSLGFDLNNPVTALAKCLQDIDATIEAEKTLAGLIFPNEELANTAFRCSAYCVLDSWKKDIDVSLRSPNQIDAIKLLLVHDLLLARVEVLETARFNDQLEELHKTQRAYVVAEVPIRQYLIRTAVDTVVPAYKTFYEKYSAIQFSKKHANRYLKYTPQAVQALLKELFSGEGVSGDKQPLNV
;
A
#
# COMPACT_ATOMS: atom_id res chain seq x y z
N MET A 1 -63.56 47.64 -93.91
CA MET A 1 -64.12 48.28 -92.70
C MET A 1 -64.12 47.35 -91.49
N GLU A 2 -64.10 46.02 -91.66
CA GLU A 2 -64.11 45.03 -90.57
C GLU A 2 -62.79 44.91 -89.78
N ILE A 3 -61.63 45.20 -90.39
CA ILE A 3 -60.30 45.04 -89.75
C ILE A 3 -60.06 46.07 -88.63
N TYR A 4 -60.60 47.29 -88.75
CA TYR A 4 -60.49 48.33 -87.70
C TYR A 4 -61.44 48.08 -86.51
N GLY A 5 -62.59 47.44 -86.72
CA GLY A 5 -63.49 47.00 -85.65
C GLY A 5 -62.90 45.86 -84.82
N ALA A 6 -62.29 44.86 -85.48
CA ALA A 6 -61.60 43.76 -84.81
C ALA A 6 -60.37 44.21 -83.99
N TYR A 7 -59.65 45.25 -84.45
CA TYR A 7 -58.53 45.83 -83.72
C TYR A 7 -58.99 46.64 -82.49
N GLY A 8 -60.13 47.34 -82.60
CA GLY A 8 -60.78 48.04 -81.48
C GLY A 8 -61.28 47.08 -80.39
N ASP A 9 -61.93 45.99 -80.79
CA ASP A 9 -62.40 44.94 -79.88
C ASP A 9 -61.25 44.21 -79.17
N GLY A 10 -60.15 43.93 -79.88
CA GLY A 10 -58.95 43.32 -79.29
C GLY A 10 -58.30 44.23 -78.23
N VAL A 11 -58.19 45.54 -78.53
CA VAL A 11 -57.66 46.53 -77.58
C VAL A 11 -58.61 46.73 -76.38
N ALA A 12 -59.93 46.65 -76.60
CA ALA A 12 -60.92 46.73 -75.51
C ALA A 12 -60.81 45.53 -74.56
N ARG A 13 -60.74 44.29 -75.09
CA ARG A 13 -60.53 43.08 -74.26
C ARG A 13 -59.21 43.09 -73.50
N ILE A 14 -58.13 43.61 -74.10
CA ILE A 14 -56.85 43.76 -73.42
C ILE A 14 -56.96 44.78 -72.28
N ARG A 15 -57.66 45.92 -72.48
CA ARG A 15 -57.90 46.88 -71.39
C ARG A 15 -58.73 46.27 -70.26
N GLU A 16 -59.76 45.50 -70.61
CA GLU A 16 -60.61 44.80 -69.63
C GLU A 16 -59.80 43.77 -68.84
N ALA A 17 -59.00 42.94 -69.52
CA ALA A 17 -58.11 41.97 -68.89
C ALA A 17 -57.03 42.64 -68.01
N VAL A 18 -56.50 43.79 -68.42
CA VAL A 18 -55.54 44.57 -67.60
C VAL A 18 -56.22 45.15 -66.37
N LEU A 19 -57.45 45.66 -66.47
CA LEU A 19 -58.22 46.15 -65.33
C LEU A 19 -58.57 45.01 -64.35
N GLU A 20 -58.97 43.85 -64.88
CA GLU A 20 -59.25 42.64 -64.10
C GLU A 20 -57.98 42.12 -63.40
N ASN A 21 -56.84 42.09 -64.11
CA ASN A 21 -55.55 41.73 -63.54
C ASN A 21 -55.10 42.73 -62.45
N GLN A 22 -55.31 44.04 -62.64
CA GLN A 22 -55.04 45.05 -61.61
C GLN A 22 -55.94 44.89 -60.38
N LEU A 23 -57.18 44.44 -60.55
CA LEU A 23 -58.08 44.12 -59.45
C LEU A 23 -57.59 42.87 -58.69
N GLN A 24 -57.21 41.82 -59.42
CA GLN A 24 -56.64 40.60 -58.85
C GLN A 24 -55.32 40.88 -58.10
N MET A 25 -54.42 41.69 -58.66
CA MET A 25 -53.18 42.09 -57.98
C MET A 25 -53.46 42.86 -56.68
N ARG A 26 -54.47 43.73 -56.65
CA ARG A 26 -54.89 44.42 -55.42
C ARG A 26 -55.49 43.46 -54.39
N GLN A 27 -56.25 42.46 -54.80
CA GLN A 27 -56.76 41.42 -53.90
C GLN A 27 -55.61 40.60 -53.30
N VAL A 28 -54.62 40.21 -54.11
CA VAL A 28 -53.42 39.50 -53.63
C VAL A 28 -52.62 40.36 -52.64
N GLU A 29 -52.47 41.65 -52.92
CA GLU A 29 -51.82 42.60 -52.02
C GLU A 29 -52.55 42.71 -50.67
N GLN A 30 -53.89 42.78 -50.68
CA GLN A 30 -54.69 42.75 -49.45
C GLN A 30 -54.53 41.43 -48.68
N SER A 31 -54.59 40.28 -49.35
CA SER A 31 -54.39 38.99 -48.69
C SER A 31 -52.99 38.85 -48.08
N LEU A 32 -51.96 39.42 -48.72
CA LEU A 32 -50.60 39.48 -48.17
C LEU A 32 -50.52 40.34 -46.91
N LEU A 33 -51.19 41.50 -46.89
CA LEU A 33 -51.23 42.38 -45.71
C LEU A 33 -51.98 41.72 -44.54
N GLU A 34 -53.09 41.05 -44.81
CA GLU A 34 -53.83 40.27 -43.81
C GLU A 34 -52.96 39.15 -43.25
N PHE A 35 -52.28 38.40 -44.12
CA PHE A 35 -51.35 37.34 -43.71
C PHE A 35 -50.18 37.87 -42.87
N GLN A 36 -49.58 38.99 -43.25
CA GLN A 36 -48.51 39.64 -42.49
C GLN A 36 -48.99 40.08 -41.11
N SER A 37 -50.19 40.65 -41.02
CA SER A 37 -50.80 41.04 -39.75
C SER A 37 -51.09 39.82 -38.86
N GLY A 38 -51.55 38.73 -39.44
CA GLY A 38 -51.76 37.45 -38.77
C GLY A 38 -50.44 36.86 -38.24
N LEU A 39 -49.38 36.88 -39.05
CA LEU A 39 -48.04 36.45 -38.65
C LEU A 39 -47.49 37.27 -37.48
N LEU A 40 -47.62 38.60 -37.51
CA LEU A 40 -47.22 39.46 -36.40
C LEU A 40 -48.02 39.19 -35.13
N GLY A 41 -49.31 38.90 -35.26
CA GLY A 41 -50.17 38.47 -34.15
C GLY A 41 -49.68 37.16 -33.54
N VAL A 42 -49.46 36.14 -34.37
CA VAL A 42 -48.94 34.84 -33.94
C VAL A 42 -47.55 34.97 -33.33
N GLU A 43 -46.65 35.76 -33.91
CA GLU A 43 -45.32 36.00 -33.35
C GLU A 43 -45.42 36.64 -31.96
N ARG A 44 -46.28 37.64 -31.79
CA ARG A 44 -46.52 38.30 -30.50
C ARG A 44 -47.06 37.32 -29.45
N GLU A 45 -47.92 36.38 -29.83
CA GLU A 45 -48.47 35.37 -28.91
C GLU A 45 -47.52 34.20 -28.65
N MET A 46 -46.76 33.75 -29.65
CA MET A 46 -45.88 32.59 -29.58
C MET A 46 -44.51 32.91 -28.98
N LEU A 47 -43.96 34.10 -29.20
CA LEU A 47 -42.64 34.47 -28.67
C LEU A 47 -42.54 34.35 -27.13
N PRO A 48 -43.54 34.76 -26.33
CA PRO A 48 -43.56 34.49 -24.89
C PRO A 48 -43.57 33.00 -24.55
N VAL A 49 -44.33 32.18 -25.30
CA VAL A 49 -44.40 30.73 -25.09
C VAL A 49 -43.05 30.07 -25.37
N TYR A 50 -42.37 30.45 -26.46
CA TYR A 50 -41.02 29.97 -26.75
C TYR A 50 -40.03 30.35 -25.65
N LYS A 51 -40.04 31.62 -25.22
CA LYS A 51 -39.17 32.08 -24.12
C LYS A 51 -39.42 31.32 -22.82
N LEU A 52 -40.69 31.10 -22.46
CA LEU A 52 -41.06 30.34 -21.28
C LEU A 52 -40.63 28.86 -21.41
N THR A 53 -40.82 28.26 -22.58
CA THR A 53 -40.43 26.86 -22.85
C THR A 53 -38.92 26.68 -22.76
N GLU A 54 -38.14 27.65 -23.26
CA GLU A 54 -36.69 27.64 -23.15
C GLU A 54 -36.23 27.78 -21.69
N GLN A 55 -36.84 28.69 -20.93
CA GLN A 55 -36.59 28.83 -19.50
C GLN A 55 -36.94 27.54 -18.73
N LEU A 56 -38.08 26.90 -19.04
CA LEU A 56 -38.48 25.62 -18.46
C LEU A 56 -37.50 24.48 -18.78
N ARG A 57 -36.97 24.42 -20.01
CA ARG A 57 -35.90 23.46 -20.33
C ARG A 57 -34.63 23.74 -19.54
N GLY A 58 -34.29 25.01 -19.36
CA GLY A 58 -33.16 25.43 -18.53
C GLY A 58 -33.32 25.02 -17.07
N THR A 59 -34.50 25.27 -16.48
CA THR A 59 -34.79 24.87 -15.09
C THR A 59 -34.81 23.36 -14.94
N GLN A 60 -35.39 22.61 -15.88
CA GLN A 60 -35.38 21.16 -15.89
C GLN A 60 -33.95 20.61 -15.88
N LYS A 61 -33.08 21.12 -16.75
CA LYS A 61 -31.67 20.72 -16.79
C LYS A 61 -30.96 21.00 -15.46
N ASN A 62 -31.22 22.15 -14.84
CA ASN A 62 -30.63 22.48 -13.54
C ASN A 62 -31.12 21.54 -12.42
N ILE A 63 -32.40 21.15 -12.45
CA ILE A 63 -32.97 20.16 -11.53
C ILE A 63 -32.29 18.80 -11.72
N ASP A 64 -32.14 18.35 -12.96
CA ASP A 64 -31.52 17.04 -13.26
C ASP A 64 -30.06 16.98 -12.76
N LEU A 65 -29.29 18.05 -12.98
CA LEU A 65 -27.93 18.18 -12.46
C LEU A 65 -27.91 18.16 -10.93
N SER A 66 -28.80 18.92 -10.28
CA SER A 66 -28.88 18.98 -8.82
C SER A 66 -29.23 17.61 -8.22
N VAL A 67 -30.12 16.86 -8.87
CA VAL A 67 -30.49 15.50 -8.47
C VAL A 67 -29.32 14.54 -8.63
N GLN A 68 -28.52 14.66 -9.69
CA GLN A 68 -27.33 13.84 -9.89
C GLN A 68 -26.28 14.09 -8.79
N GLU A 69 -26.01 15.35 -8.46
CA GLU A 69 -25.11 15.71 -7.36
C GLU A 69 -25.60 15.14 -6.02
N LEU A 70 -26.90 15.27 -5.72
CA LEU A 70 -27.48 14.72 -4.50
C LEU A 70 -27.36 13.20 -4.42
N ARG A 71 -27.47 12.47 -5.55
CA ARG A 71 -27.26 11.02 -5.58
C ARG A 71 -25.82 10.66 -5.24
N GLN A 72 -24.83 11.35 -5.83
CA GLN A 72 -23.42 11.12 -5.53
C GLN A 72 -23.09 11.38 -4.06
N ILE A 73 -23.67 12.42 -3.46
CA ILE A 73 -23.52 12.67 -2.02
C ILE A 73 -24.16 11.52 -1.23
N ASN A 74 -25.40 11.13 -1.57
CA ASN A 74 -26.13 10.09 -0.85
C ASN A 74 -25.41 8.73 -0.88
N GLU A 75 -24.79 8.35 -2.01
CA GLU A 75 -23.97 7.13 -2.13
C GLU A 75 -22.90 7.04 -1.03
N ASN A 76 -22.24 8.15 -0.71
CA ASN A 76 -21.22 8.19 0.35
C ASN A 76 -21.83 8.05 1.76
N PHE A 77 -23.05 8.55 1.98
CA PHE A 77 -23.72 8.47 3.28
C PHE A 77 -24.25 7.06 3.58
N VAL A 78 -24.70 6.33 2.56
CA VAL A 78 -25.22 4.96 2.72
C VAL A 78 -24.14 3.88 2.59
N ALA A 79 -22.93 4.25 2.13
CA ALA A 79 -21.83 3.32 1.87
C ALA A 79 -21.54 2.35 3.02
N ALA A 80 -21.55 2.81 4.28
CA ALA A 80 -21.31 1.95 5.43
C ALA A 80 -22.38 0.83 5.53
N HIS A 81 -23.64 1.16 5.32
CA HIS A 81 -24.72 0.18 5.42
C HIS A 81 -24.71 -0.80 4.24
N GLU A 82 -24.52 -0.30 3.01
CA GLU A 82 -24.54 -1.12 1.80
C GLU A 82 -23.34 -2.06 1.70
N LEU A 83 -22.16 -1.61 2.16
CA LEU A 83 -20.92 -2.38 2.03
C LEU A 83 -20.68 -3.34 3.19
N ALA A 84 -21.36 -3.17 4.34
CA ALA A 84 -21.17 -4.02 5.52
C ALA A 84 -21.36 -5.53 5.26
N PRO A 85 -22.39 -5.99 4.50
CA PRO A 85 -22.59 -7.43 4.26
C PRO A 85 -21.42 -8.08 3.51
N VAL A 86 -20.81 -7.36 2.56
CA VAL A 86 -19.66 -7.83 1.78
C VAL A 86 -18.39 -7.80 2.64
N LEU A 87 -18.14 -6.68 3.32
CA LEU A 87 -16.91 -6.46 4.07
C LEU A 87 -16.83 -7.27 5.38
N LEU A 88 -17.95 -7.56 6.04
CA LEU A 88 -17.96 -8.38 7.26
C LEU A 88 -17.93 -9.89 6.99
N ASN A 89 -18.06 -10.31 5.74
CA ASN A 89 -18.07 -11.72 5.35
C ASN A 89 -16.90 -12.09 4.42
N GLY A 90 -15.85 -11.25 4.35
CA GLY A 90 -14.76 -11.31 3.36
C GLY A 90 -14.13 -12.67 3.06
N ALA A 91 -14.06 -13.61 4.02
CA ALA A 91 -13.57 -14.98 3.76
C ALA A 91 -14.48 -15.84 2.85
N LYS A 92 -15.72 -15.41 2.59
CA LYS A 92 -16.72 -16.12 1.74
C LYS A 92 -16.96 -15.44 0.39
N PHE A 93 -16.50 -14.21 0.19
CA PHE A 93 -16.76 -13.41 -1.02
C PHE A 93 -15.54 -13.38 -1.94
N ASP A 94 -15.77 -13.04 -3.20
CA ASP A 94 -14.70 -12.81 -4.17
C ASP A 94 -13.77 -11.70 -3.67
N GLN A 95 -12.46 -11.95 -3.70
CA GLN A 95 -11.46 -11.02 -3.17
C GLN A 95 -11.44 -9.72 -3.96
N ASP A 96 -11.69 -9.77 -5.27
CA ASP A 96 -11.76 -8.57 -6.10
C ASP A 96 -12.97 -7.69 -5.72
N GLU A 97 -14.09 -8.32 -5.39
CA GLU A 97 -15.28 -7.63 -4.92
C GLU A 97 -15.06 -7.02 -3.53
N TYR A 98 -14.40 -7.76 -2.64
CA TYR A 98 -14.01 -7.28 -1.30
C TYR A 98 -13.09 -6.06 -1.37
N VAL A 99 -12.03 -6.12 -2.18
CA VAL A 99 -11.08 -5.00 -2.34
C VAL A 99 -11.78 -3.77 -2.91
N LYS A 100 -12.64 -3.94 -3.92
CA LYS A 100 -13.45 -2.84 -4.48
C LYS A 100 -14.39 -2.25 -3.43
N ALA A 101 -15.06 -3.07 -2.63
CA ALA A 101 -15.91 -2.61 -1.55
C ALA A 101 -15.12 -1.84 -0.48
N LEU A 102 -13.92 -2.31 -0.12
CA LEU A 102 -13.07 -1.65 0.87
C LEU A 102 -12.58 -0.28 0.36
N GLN A 103 -12.15 -0.20 -0.90
CA GLN A 103 -11.77 1.05 -1.55
C GLN A 103 -12.93 2.05 -1.58
N LYS A 104 -14.15 1.60 -1.93
CA LYS A 104 -15.35 2.43 -1.88
C LYS A 104 -15.64 2.97 -0.47
N LEU A 105 -15.49 2.14 0.57
CA LEU A 105 -15.65 2.58 1.97
C LEU A 105 -14.62 3.65 2.34
N LEU A 106 -13.35 3.47 1.96
CA LEU A 106 -12.30 4.46 2.23
C LEU A 106 -12.56 5.79 1.51
N ILE A 107 -13.01 5.74 0.24
CA ILE A 107 -13.42 6.94 -0.50
C ILE A 107 -14.56 7.65 0.24
N ALA A 108 -15.60 6.91 0.66
CA ALA A 108 -16.71 7.49 1.41
C ALA A 108 -16.26 8.15 2.73
N ILE A 109 -15.33 7.53 3.47
CA ILE A 109 -14.74 8.13 4.68
C ILE A 109 -14.03 9.45 4.35
N THR A 110 -13.16 9.47 3.33
CA THR A 110 -12.45 10.70 2.94
C THR A 110 -13.41 11.81 2.48
N PHE A 111 -14.47 11.44 1.76
CA PHE A 111 -15.51 12.37 1.34
C PHE A 111 -16.23 12.99 2.55
N LEU A 112 -16.68 12.17 3.50
CA LEU A 112 -17.39 12.61 4.70
C LEU A 112 -16.48 13.46 5.62
N GLU A 113 -15.18 13.15 5.66
CA GLU A 113 -14.19 13.98 6.36
C GLU A 113 -14.02 15.36 5.74
N GLY A 114 -14.08 15.47 4.41
CA GLY A 114 -14.07 16.75 3.69
C GLY A 114 -15.37 17.55 3.84
N HIS A 115 -16.49 16.88 4.11
CA HIS A 115 -17.84 17.48 4.13
C HIS A 115 -18.52 17.37 5.50
N ARG A 116 -17.81 17.70 6.59
CA ARG A 116 -18.36 17.64 7.96
C ARG A 116 -19.49 18.63 8.24
N SER A 117 -19.65 19.67 7.42
CA SER A 117 -20.71 20.67 7.56
C SER A 117 -22.09 20.17 7.12
N TYR A 118 -22.15 19.09 6.34
CA TYR A 118 -23.42 18.52 5.91
C TYR A 118 -24.16 17.88 7.08
N GLU A 119 -25.47 18.10 7.14
CA GLU A 119 -26.32 17.52 8.16
C GLU A 119 -26.24 15.98 8.12
N GLY A 120 -26.02 15.34 9.27
CA GLY A 120 -25.87 13.89 9.37
C GLY A 120 -24.51 13.34 8.94
N SER A 121 -23.63 14.12 8.31
CA SER A 121 -22.30 13.68 7.82
C SER A 121 -21.43 13.10 8.92
N VAL A 122 -21.41 13.74 10.10
CA VAL A 122 -20.65 13.25 11.27
C VAL A 122 -21.12 11.86 11.70
N LYS A 123 -22.44 11.61 11.73
CA LYS A 123 -22.99 10.30 12.11
C LYS A 123 -22.66 9.23 11.06
N ALA A 124 -22.77 9.56 9.77
CA ALA A 124 -22.40 8.66 8.69
C ALA A 124 -20.89 8.34 8.73
N LEU A 125 -20.06 9.34 9.03
CA LEU A 125 -18.62 9.19 9.18
C LEU A 125 -18.27 8.26 10.34
N ASP A 126 -18.92 8.43 11.49
CA ASP A 126 -18.72 7.57 12.65
C ASP A 126 -19.09 6.11 12.34
N GLN A 127 -20.22 5.88 11.65
CA GLN A 127 -20.63 4.54 11.20
C GLN A 127 -19.63 3.92 10.21
N ALA A 128 -19.14 4.70 9.24
CA ALA A 128 -18.15 4.23 8.26
C ALA A 128 -16.81 3.88 8.93
N LYS A 129 -16.36 4.70 9.90
CA LYS A 129 -15.15 4.45 10.69
C LYS A 129 -15.29 3.23 11.58
N GLU A 130 -16.45 3.07 12.24
CA GLU A 130 -16.73 1.90 13.06
C GLU A 130 -16.71 0.62 12.20
N LEU A 131 -17.34 0.65 11.03
CA LEU A 131 -17.28 -0.46 10.08
C LEU A 131 -15.84 -0.76 9.68
N LEU A 132 -15.04 0.25 9.33
CA LEU A 132 -13.63 0.05 8.97
C LEU A 132 -12.83 -0.64 10.09
N VAL A 133 -13.08 -0.28 11.36
CA VAL A 133 -12.45 -0.94 12.51
C VAL A 133 -12.87 -2.41 12.61
N GLN A 134 -14.16 -2.72 12.42
CA GLN A 134 -14.65 -4.10 12.44
C GLN A 134 -14.04 -4.93 11.29
N VAL A 135 -13.95 -4.35 10.10
CA VAL A 135 -13.37 -4.97 8.91
C VAL A 135 -11.88 -5.26 9.10
N ARG A 136 -11.11 -4.29 9.60
CA ARG A 136 -9.69 -4.48 9.96
C ARG A 136 -9.51 -5.61 10.97
N ARG A 137 -10.30 -5.64 12.04
CA ARG A 137 -10.22 -6.69 13.08
C ARG A 137 -10.49 -8.07 12.50
N LYS A 138 -11.51 -8.19 11.64
CA LYS A 138 -11.84 -9.46 10.99
C LYS A 138 -10.73 -9.90 10.03
N CYS A 139 -10.25 -8.99 9.18
CA CYS A 139 -9.18 -9.27 8.23
C CYS A 139 -7.88 -9.70 8.94
N MET A 140 -7.55 -9.06 10.07
CA MET A 140 -6.43 -9.45 10.93
C MET A 140 -6.60 -10.88 11.48
N ALA A 141 -7.79 -11.23 11.95
CA ALA A 141 -8.07 -12.57 12.46
C ALA A 141 -7.99 -13.63 11.35
N ASP A 142 -8.53 -13.34 10.17
CA ASP A 142 -8.44 -14.23 9.00
C ASP A 142 -6.98 -14.39 8.54
N PHE A 143 -6.19 -13.31 8.55
CA PHE A 143 -4.75 -13.34 8.26
C PHE A 143 -3.98 -14.21 9.27
N ALA A 144 -4.20 -13.99 10.57
CA ALA A 144 -3.60 -14.78 11.65
C ALA A 144 -3.94 -16.28 11.51
N SER A 145 -5.19 -16.59 11.18
CA SER A 145 -5.66 -17.95 10.93
C SER A 145 -4.89 -18.62 9.79
N VAL A 146 -4.70 -17.92 8.65
CA VAL A 146 -3.91 -18.46 7.52
C VAL A 146 -2.45 -18.64 7.94
N VAL A 147 -1.84 -17.65 8.59
CA VAL A 147 -0.42 -17.67 9.00
C VAL A 147 -0.09 -18.83 9.95
N SER A 148 -1.05 -19.24 10.78
CA SER A 148 -0.87 -20.39 11.69
C SER A 148 -0.73 -21.74 10.95
N VAL A 149 -1.16 -21.82 9.69
CA VAL A 149 -1.14 -23.07 8.89
C VAL A 149 -0.12 -23.03 7.75
N LEU A 150 0.40 -21.85 7.37
CA LEU A 150 1.24 -21.66 6.17
C LEU A 150 2.44 -22.59 6.08
N SER A 151 3.22 -22.74 7.14
CA SER A 151 4.37 -23.64 7.18
C SER A 151 4.44 -24.27 8.57
N GLN A 152 4.33 -25.60 8.59
CA GLN A 152 4.36 -26.44 9.79
C GLN A 152 5.67 -27.25 9.83
N GLY A 153 6.13 -27.56 11.03
CA GLY A 153 7.31 -28.39 11.23
C GLY A 153 7.00 -29.87 11.01
N GLU A 154 7.89 -30.57 10.35
CA GLU A 154 7.87 -32.02 10.18
C GLU A 154 9.14 -32.62 10.79
N GLN A 155 9.01 -33.71 11.54
CA GLN A 155 10.18 -34.48 11.96
C GLN A 155 10.61 -35.41 10.82
N SER A 156 11.81 -35.18 10.29
CA SER A 156 12.40 -36.07 9.29
C SER A 156 12.69 -37.46 9.86
N ASN A 157 12.88 -38.46 8.98
CA ASN A 157 13.25 -39.83 9.35
C ASN A 157 14.56 -39.93 10.17
N TYR A 158 15.38 -38.87 10.18
CA TYR A 158 16.64 -38.79 10.95
C TYR A 158 16.48 -37.98 12.26
N GLY A 159 15.25 -37.57 12.60
CA GLY A 159 14.94 -36.81 13.81
C GLY A 159 15.27 -35.32 13.74
N ALA A 160 15.74 -34.81 12.60
CA ALA A 160 15.98 -33.38 12.36
C ALA A 160 14.68 -32.66 11.97
N LEU A 161 14.48 -31.44 12.46
CA LEU A 161 13.33 -30.61 12.12
C LEU A 161 13.46 -30.09 10.69
N VAL A 162 12.41 -30.30 9.89
CA VAL A 162 12.28 -29.77 8.53
C VAL A 162 10.98 -28.99 8.44
N TRP A 163 11.03 -27.79 7.86
CA TRP A 163 9.84 -26.96 7.67
C TRP A 163 9.22 -27.26 6.31
N ALA A 164 7.92 -27.59 6.30
CA ALA A 164 7.20 -27.84 5.06
C ALA A 164 7.13 -26.56 4.20
N GLU A 165 7.33 -26.69 2.89
CA GLU A 165 7.15 -25.58 1.97
C GLU A 165 5.68 -25.15 1.94
N PRO A 166 5.39 -23.84 2.08
CA PRO A 166 4.02 -23.36 2.11
C PRO A 166 3.35 -23.51 0.74
N SER A 167 2.07 -23.89 0.74
CA SER A 167 1.27 -23.98 -0.48
C SER A 167 1.18 -22.62 -1.18
N LYS A 168 1.38 -22.59 -2.50
CA LYS A 168 1.25 -21.35 -3.31
C LYS A 168 -0.10 -20.68 -3.14
N HIS A 169 -1.16 -21.47 -2.98
CA HIS A 169 -2.51 -20.95 -2.75
C HIS A 169 -2.60 -20.20 -1.42
N ASP A 170 -2.06 -20.77 -0.34
CA ASP A 170 -2.18 -20.18 0.98
C ASP A 170 -1.26 -18.96 1.14
N VAL A 171 -0.08 -18.98 0.52
CA VAL A 171 0.79 -17.80 0.41
C VAL A 171 0.08 -16.66 -0.33
N SER A 172 -0.55 -16.96 -1.49
CA SER A 172 -1.32 -15.97 -2.24
C SER A 172 -2.46 -15.39 -1.39
N ARG A 173 -3.18 -16.25 -0.67
CA ARG A 173 -4.27 -15.85 0.22
C ARG A 173 -3.77 -14.95 1.37
N ALA A 174 -2.64 -15.28 1.98
CA ALA A 174 -2.02 -14.46 3.02
C ALA A 174 -1.58 -13.09 2.49
N ALA A 175 -0.95 -13.06 1.31
CA ALA A 175 -0.52 -11.82 0.66
C ALA A 175 -1.71 -10.92 0.29
N GLN A 176 -2.83 -11.49 -0.16
CA GLN A 176 -4.05 -10.73 -0.48
C GLN A 176 -4.73 -10.14 0.76
N LEU A 177 -4.80 -10.90 1.87
CA LEU A 177 -5.29 -10.38 3.15
C LEU A 177 -4.38 -9.27 3.70
N LEU A 178 -3.06 -9.44 3.53
CA LEU A 178 -2.08 -8.42 3.88
C LEU A 178 -2.29 -7.14 3.05
N ASP A 179 -2.50 -7.25 1.74
CA ASP A 179 -2.78 -6.10 0.88
C ASP A 179 -4.04 -5.35 1.32
N CYS A 180 -5.10 -6.08 1.69
CA CYS A 180 -6.30 -5.48 2.27
C CYS A 180 -6.00 -4.69 3.55
N LEU A 181 -5.15 -5.21 4.43
CA LEU A 181 -4.75 -4.55 5.67
C LEU A 181 -3.92 -3.29 5.40
N LEU A 182 -3.02 -3.34 4.42
CA LEU A 182 -2.20 -2.19 4.00
C LEU A 182 -3.06 -1.09 3.36
N ILE A 183 -3.96 -1.44 2.43
CA ILE A 183 -4.91 -0.50 1.81
C ILE A 183 -5.79 0.13 2.88
N SER A 184 -6.25 -0.66 3.85
CA SER A 184 -7.07 -0.17 4.93
C SER A 184 -6.32 0.74 5.90
N SER A 185 -5.02 1.02 5.73
CA SER A 185 -4.15 1.74 6.70
C SER A 185 -4.20 1.16 8.12
N ALA A 186 -4.18 -0.17 8.24
CA ALA A 186 -4.04 -0.84 9.53
C ALA A 186 -2.70 -0.48 10.20
N ASN A 187 -2.65 -0.55 11.53
CA ASN A 187 -1.41 -0.28 12.27
C ASN A 187 -0.36 -1.37 11.96
N GLN A 188 0.65 -0.99 11.16
CA GLN A 188 1.72 -1.88 10.75
C GLN A 188 2.44 -2.54 11.94
N THR A 189 2.58 -1.83 13.08
CA THR A 189 3.22 -2.37 14.28
C THR A 189 2.40 -3.50 14.91
N GLU A 190 1.08 -3.36 14.92
CA GLU A 190 0.15 -4.36 15.45
C GLU A 190 0.11 -5.59 14.53
N LEU A 191 0.07 -5.38 13.22
CA LEU A 191 0.16 -6.42 12.21
C LEU A 191 1.42 -7.30 12.36
N LEU A 192 2.60 -6.65 12.42
CA LEU A 192 3.88 -7.36 12.53
C LEU A 192 4.01 -8.11 13.86
N ARG A 193 3.45 -7.54 14.94
CA ARG A 193 3.39 -8.18 16.26
C ARG A 193 2.51 -9.43 16.23
N GLU A 194 1.32 -9.34 15.64
CA GLU A 194 0.41 -10.48 15.56
C GLU A 194 1.00 -11.57 14.66
N TYR A 195 1.63 -11.21 13.53
CA TYR A 195 2.38 -12.14 12.70
C TYR A 195 3.46 -12.88 13.51
N GLY A 196 4.33 -12.13 14.21
CA GLY A 196 5.41 -12.71 15.01
C GLY A 196 4.90 -13.64 16.10
N LYS A 197 3.80 -13.26 16.77
CA LYS A 197 3.14 -14.08 17.80
C LYS A 197 2.60 -15.40 17.21
N GLN A 198 1.84 -15.34 16.12
CA GLN A 198 1.28 -16.53 15.49
C GLN A 198 2.37 -17.48 15.00
N ARG A 199 3.45 -16.96 14.39
CA ARG A 199 4.61 -17.78 14.00
C ARG A 199 5.32 -18.37 15.20
N PHE A 200 5.50 -17.61 16.28
CA PHE A 200 6.08 -18.14 17.52
C PHE A 200 5.27 -19.30 18.10
N ASP A 201 3.94 -19.20 18.12
CA ASP A 201 3.07 -20.27 18.60
C ASP A 201 3.23 -21.55 17.75
N VAL A 202 3.35 -21.42 16.42
CA VAL A 202 3.66 -22.54 15.52
C VAL A 202 5.04 -23.14 15.81
N ILE A 203 6.08 -22.31 15.88
CA ILE A 203 7.46 -22.75 16.18
C ILE A 203 7.53 -23.52 17.48
N LYS A 204 6.86 -22.99 18.50
CA LYS A 204 6.78 -23.58 19.82
C LYS A 204 6.12 -24.96 19.81
N MET A 205 5.10 -25.20 18.99
CA MET A 205 4.48 -26.52 18.88
C MET A 205 5.44 -27.61 18.39
N PHE A 206 6.49 -27.27 17.64
CA PHE A 206 7.39 -28.23 17.04
C PHE A 206 8.78 -28.29 17.69
N ILE A 207 9.23 -27.20 18.33
CA ILE A 207 10.51 -27.12 19.03
C ILE A 207 10.36 -27.31 20.54
N GLY A 208 9.26 -26.84 21.13
CA GLY A 208 9.05 -26.87 22.58
C GLY A 208 8.62 -28.23 23.09
N ASP A 209 9.08 -28.59 24.29
CA ASP A 209 8.70 -29.84 24.98
C ASP A 209 7.23 -29.84 25.45
N ASP A 210 6.67 -28.67 25.75
CA ASP A 210 5.28 -28.49 26.19
C ASP A 210 4.62 -27.29 25.49
N PRO A 211 3.56 -27.52 24.68
CA PRO A 211 2.82 -26.47 23.99
C PRO A 211 2.14 -25.47 24.94
N SER A 212 1.98 -25.80 26.24
CA SER A 212 1.38 -24.92 27.25
C SER A 212 2.39 -24.03 28.01
N SER A 213 3.67 -24.40 28.06
CA SER A 213 4.71 -23.66 28.81
C SER A 213 5.20 -22.43 28.03
N SER A 214 5.71 -21.34 28.62
CA SER A 214 6.28 -20.22 27.81
C SER A 214 7.69 -20.50 27.26
N SER A 215 8.16 -21.73 27.42
CA SER A 215 9.54 -22.17 27.19
C SER A 215 9.65 -22.90 25.85
N LEU A 216 10.81 -22.80 25.21
CA LEU A 216 11.20 -23.63 24.07
C LEU A 216 11.98 -24.88 24.52
N GLY A 217 12.06 -25.15 25.83
CA GLY A 217 12.67 -26.36 26.38
C GLY A 217 14.21 -26.33 26.40
N PHE A 218 14.82 -25.15 26.26
CA PHE A 218 16.28 -25.07 26.22
C PHE A 218 16.91 -25.22 27.62
N ASP A 219 17.33 -26.43 27.97
CA ASP A 219 18.01 -26.71 29.25
C ASP A 219 19.50 -27.02 29.05
N LEU A 220 20.38 -26.23 29.68
CA LEU A 220 21.84 -26.45 29.68
C LEU A 220 22.27 -27.73 30.39
N ASN A 221 21.40 -28.34 31.20
CA ASN A 221 21.67 -29.62 31.84
C ASN A 221 21.63 -30.78 30.84
N ASN A 222 20.98 -30.61 29.68
CA ASN A 222 20.92 -31.61 28.61
C ASN A 222 22.31 -31.97 28.06
N PRO A 223 22.47 -33.18 27.50
CA PRO A 223 23.73 -33.59 26.89
C PRO A 223 24.08 -32.70 25.70
N VAL A 224 25.38 -32.53 25.43
CA VAL A 224 25.90 -31.66 24.35
C VAL A 224 25.30 -32.02 22.98
N THR A 225 25.01 -33.31 22.75
CA THR A 225 24.35 -33.79 21.53
C THR A 225 22.91 -33.29 21.37
N ALA A 226 22.15 -33.18 22.47
CA ALA A 226 20.80 -32.62 22.46
C ALA A 226 20.81 -31.10 22.28
N LEU A 227 21.76 -30.41 22.91
CA LEU A 227 21.98 -28.97 22.70
C LEU A 227 22.34 -28.68 21.24
N ALA A 228 23.27 -29.45 20.66
CA ALA A 228 23.67 -29.32 19.26
C ALA A 228 22.51 -29.56 18.29
N LYS A 229 21.63 -30.52 18.59
CA LYS A 229 20.41 -30.77 17.81
C LYS A 229 19.44 -29.58 17.88
N CYS A 230 19.16 -29.08 19.08
CA CYS A 230 18.25 -27.94 19.28
C CYS A 230 18.72 -26.70 18.51
N LEU A 231 20.04 -26.47 18.47
CA LEU A 231 20.64 -25.40 17.69
C LEU A 231 20.48 -25.60 16.17
N GLN A 232 20.60 -26.82 15.67
CA GLN A 232 20.34 -27.15 14.26
C GLN A 232 18.88 -26.93 13.88
N ASP A 233 17.94 -27.36 14.74
CA ASP A 233 16.51 -27.19 14.53
C ASP A 233 16.13 -25.69 14.47
N ILE A 234 16.83 -24.84 15.21
CA ILE A 234 16.63 -23.38 15.17
C ILE A 234 17.28 -22.72 13.97
N ASP A 235 18.49 -23.11 13.58
CA ASP A 235 19.10 -22.61 12.34
C ASP A 235 18.18 -22.93 11.14
N ALA A 236 17.57 -24.12 11.11
CA ALA A 236 16.56 -24.48 10.11
C ALA A 236 15.29 -23.61 10.22
N THR A 237 14.83 -23.32 11.43
CA THR A 237 13.65 -22.47 11.69
C THR A 237 13.87 -21.02 11.27
N ILE A 238 15.04 -20.45 11.57
CA ILE A 238 15.38 -19.07 11.20
C ILE A 238 15.39 -18.92 9.68
N GLU A 239 15.98 -19.87 8.94
CA GLU A 239 16.01 -19.80 7.47
C GLU A 239 14.62 -20.01 6.85
N ALA A 240 13.80 -20.90 7.43
CA ALA A 240 12.41 -21.11 7.01
C ALA A 240 11.55 -19.86 7.23
N GLU A 241 11.62 -19.25 8.42
CA GLU A 241 10.87 -18.03 8.75
C GLU A 241 11.25 -16.85 7.87
N LYS A 242 12.54 -16.69 7.57
CA LYS A 242 13.03 -15.66 6.65
C LYS A 242 12.50 -15.86 5.24
N THR A 243 12.49 -17.11 4.76
CA THR A 243 11.95 -17.44 3.44
C THR A 243 10.44 -17.19 3.40
N LEU A 244 9.70 -17.62 4.43
CA LEU A 244 8.27 -17.42 4.55
C LEU A 244 7.88 -15.93 4.57
N ALA A 245 8.59 -15.12 5.36
CA ALA A 245 8.36 -13.68 5.40
C ALA A 245 8.58 -13.02 4.04
N GLY A 246 9.61 -13.45 3.29
CA GLY A 246 9.85 -12.97 1.92
C GLY A 246 8.80 -13.39 0.89
N LEU A 247 8.02 -14.43 1.16
CA LEU A 247 6.93 -14.89 0.28
C LEU A 247 5.61 -14.15 0.54
N ILE A 248 5.34 -13.77 1.80
CA ILE A 248 4.07 -13.15 2.20
C ILE A 248 4.13 -11.62 2.02
N PHE A 249 5.23 -10.99 2.42
CA PHE A 249 5.33 -9.53 2.47
C PHE A 249 5.84 -8.95 1.14
N PRO A 250 5.20 -7.90 0.61
CA PRO A 250 5.50 -7.38 -0.74
C PRO A 250 6.80 -6.57 -0.81
N ASN A 251 7.27 -6.01 0.31
CA ASN A 251 8.49 -5.21 0.39
C ASN A 251 9.54 -5.93 1.25
N GLU A 252 10.79 -5.92 0.80
CA GLU A 252 11.95 -6.48 1.52
C GLU A 252 12.09 -5.88 2.93
N GLU A 253 11.86 -4.57 3.11
CA GLU A 253 11.92 -3.93 4.44
C GLU A 253 10.83 -4.48 5.40
N LEU A 254 9.61 -4.67 4.88
CA LEU A 254 8.48 -5.23 5.65
C LEU A 254 8.73 -6.70 5.97
N ALA A 255 9.21 -7.48 5.01
CA ALA A 255 9.57 -8.88 5.18
C ALA A 255 10.66 -9.04 6.25
N ASN A 256 11.71 -8.22 6.18
CA ASN A 256 12.78 -8.22 7.17
C ASN A 256 12.27 -7.85 8.56
N THR A 257 11.36 -6.89 8.66
CA THR A 257 10.77 -6.49 9.95
C THR A 257 9.87 -7.60 10.51
N ALA A 258 9.06 -8.25 9.67
CA ALA A 258 8.21 -9.38 10.06
C ALA A 258 9.04 -10.57 10.55
N PHE A 259 10.10 -10.92 9.82
CA PHE A 259 11.07 -11.92 10.23
C PHE A 259 11.75 -11.56 11.56
N ARG A 260 12.15 -10.30 11.75
CA ARG A 260 12.72 -9.84 13.04
C ARG A 260 11.72 -10.01 14.18
N CYS A 261 10.43 -9.76 13.96
CA CYS A 261 9.40 -9.98 14.96
C CYS A 261 9.26 -11.45 15.35
N SER A 262 9.23 -12.39 14.39
CA SER A 262 9.16 -13.82 14.72
C SER A 262 10.44 -14.33 15.37
N ALA A 263 11.61 -13.94 14.84
CA ALA A 263 12.92 -14.31 15.41
C ALA A 263 13.13 -13.76 16.83
N TYR A 264 12.69 -12.52 17.10
CA TYR A 264 12.79 -11.92 18.43
C TYR A 264 12.03 -12.74 19.49
N CYS A 265 10.82 -13.22 19.19
CA CYS A 265 10.04 -14.03 20.12
C CYS A 265 10.76 -15.34 20.48
N VAL A 266 11.40 -16.00 19.51
CA VAL A 266 12.21 -17.21 19.72
C VAL A 266 13.41 -16.90 20.61
N LEU A 267 14.17 -15.85 20.28
CA LEU A 267 15.37 -15.47 21.02
C LEU A 267 15.05 -15.01 22.47
N ASP A 268 13.94 -14.30 22.68
CA ASP A 268 13.50 -13.87 24.01
C ASP A 268 13.07 -15.05 24.89
N SER A 269 12.39 -16.05 24.32
CA SER A 269 12.05 -17.30 25.02
C SER A 269 13.32 -18.07 25.41
N TRP A 270 14.28 -18.19 24.48
CA TRP A 270 15.58 -18.81 24.74
C TRP A 270 16.40 -18.12 25.81
N LYS A 271 16.44 -16.79 25.80
CA LYS A 271 17.11 -16.03 26.84
C LYS A 271 16.57 -16.39 28.22
N LYS A 272 15.24 -16.52 28.35
CA LYS A 272 14.60 -16.91 29.62
C LYS A 272 14.96 -18.33 30.03
N ASP A 273 14.96 -19.27 29.08
CA ASP A 273 15.31 -20.67 29.34
C ASP A 273 16.79 -20.83 29.78
N ILE A 274 17.70 -20.07 29.14
CA ILE A 274 19.10 -19.98 29.53
C ILE A 274 19.24 -19.36 30.92
N ASP A 275 18.57 -18.24 31.19
CA ASP A 275 18.59 -17.57 32.48
C ASP A 275 18.09 -18.49 33.62
N VAL A 276 17.09 -19.33 33.36
CA VAL A 276 16.60 -20.35 34.30
C VAL A 276 17.64 -21.45 34.51
N SER A 277 18.23 -21.96 33.42
CA SER A 277 19.26 -22.99 33.47
C SER A 277 20.48 -22.54 34.28
N LEU A 278 20.94 -21.30 34.07
CA LEU A 278 22.09 -20.69 34.76
C LEU A 278 21.85 -20.47 36.26
N ARG A 279 20.60 -20.40 36.70
CA ARG A 279 20.22 -20.25 38.13
C ARG A 279 20.14 -21.59 38.85
N SER A 280 20.25 -22.72 38.13
CA SER A 280 20.23 -24.04 38.76
C SER A 280 21.50 -24.26 39.63
N PRO A 281 21.39 -24.95 40.78
CA PRO A 281 22.50 -25.15 41.71
C PRO A 281 23.57 -26.14 41.20
N ASN A 282 23.39 -26.72 40.01
CA ASN A 282 24.34 -27.66 39.42
C ASN A 282 25.52 -26.91 38.80
N GLN A 283 26.74 -27.43 38.95
CA GLN A 283 27.90 -26.94 38.20
C GLN A 283 27.66 -27.17 36.71
N ILE A 284 27.25 -26.12 36.00
CA ILE A 284 27.21 -26.13 34.54
C ILE A 284 28.65 -26.18 34.06
N ASP A 285 29.00 -27.26 33.36
CA ASP A 285 30.33 -27.50 32.83
C ASP A 285 30.82 -26.30 32.00
N ALA A 286 32.05 -25.84 32.25
CA ALA A 286 32.66 -24.70 31.57
C ALA A 286 32.63 -24.87 30.03
N ILE A 287 32.68 -26.12 29.56
CA ILE A 287 32.58 -26.46 28.13
C ILE A 287 31.19 -26.11 27.57
N LYS A 288 30.10 -26.33 28.32
CA LYS A 288 28.74 -25.99 27.90
C LYS A 288 28.53 -24.47 27.87
N LEU A 289 29.08 -23.76 28.85
CA LEU A 289 29.07 -22.30 28.89
C LEU A 289 29.85 -21.68 27.73
N LEU A 290 31.03 -22.23 27.40
CA LEU A 290 31.85 -21.78 26.28
C LEU A 290 31.17 -22.05 24.93
N LEU A 291 30.55 -23.23 24.76
CA LEU A 291 29.84 -23.60 23.53
C LEU A 291 28.66 -22.67 23.26
N VAL A 292 27.87 -22.35 24.31
CA VAL A 292 26.71 -21.45 24.23
C VAL A 292 27.15 -20.01 24.00
N HIS A 293 28.22 -19.57 24.66
CA HIS A 293 28.82 -18.26 24.44
C HIS A 293 29.32 -18.09 23.00
N ASP A 294 30.10 -19.04 22.48
CA ASP A 294 30.65 -18.97 21.12
C ASP A 294 29.57 -19.05 20.03
N LEU A 295 28.51 -19.82 20.26
CA LEU A 295 27.35 -19.88 19.36
C LEU A 295 26.49 -18.61 19.39
N LEU A 296 26.20 -18.08 20.58
CA LEU A 296 25.43 -16.85 20.71
C LEU A 296 26.21 -15.65 20.16
N LEU A 297 27.52 -15.54 20.42
CA LEU A 297 28.36 -14.50 19.83
C LEU A 297 28.41 -14.59 18.31
N ALA A 298 28.64 -15.79 17.76
CA ALA A 298 28.69 -15.95 16.30
C ALA A 298 27.36 -15.61 15.62
N ARG A 299 26.21 -15.70 16.31
CA ARG A 299 24.87 -15.42 15.75
C ARG A 299 24.38 -13.99 16.04
N VAL A 300 24.66 -13.46 17.24
CA VAL A 300 24.39 -12.06 17.60
C VAL A 300 25.28 -11.13 16.77
N GLU A 301 26.57 -11.42 16.62
CA GLU A 301 27.46 -10.62 15.76
C GLU A 301 27.04 -10.72 14.28
N VAL A 302 26.51 -11.85 13.81
CA VAL A 302 25.94 -12.01 12.45
C VAL A 302 24.69 -11.14 12.24
N LEU A 303 23.84 -11.02 13.25
CA LEU A 303 22.66 -10.14 13.23
C LEU A 303 23.04 -8.66 13.39
N GLU A 304 24.03 -8.36 14.23
CA GLU A 304 24.56 -7.00 14.47
C GLU A 304 25.40 -6.49 13.29
N THR A 305 26.13 -7.34 12.57
CA THR A 305 26.92 -6.96 11.38
C THR A 305 26.05 -6.72 10.15
N ALA A 306 24.97 -7.49 10.00
CA ALA A 306 23.92 -7.16 9.04
C ALA A 306 23.28 -5.81 9.38
N ARG A 307 22.95 -5.57 10.66
CA ARG A 307 22.49 -4.27 11.15
C ARG A 307 23.51 -3.15 10.93
N PHE A 308 24.81 -3.40 11.09
CA PHE A 308 25.87 -2.42 10.84
C PHE A 308 25.96 -2.06 9.35
N ASN A 309 25.89 -3.04 8.45
CA ASN A 309 25.92 -2.78 7.01
C ASN A 309 24.69 -1.97 6.58
N ASP A 310 23.50 -2.32 7.07
CA ASP A 310 22.27 -1.57 6.83
C ASP A 310 22.39 -0.12 7.37
N GLN A 311 22.88 0.03 8.60
CA GLN A 311 23.08 1.34 9.23
C GLN A 311 24.15 2.17 8.53
N LEU A 312 25.24 1.56 8.05
CA LEU A 312 26.30 2.24 7.30
C LEU A 312 25.80 2.69 5.93
N GLU A 313 25.01 1.88 5.24
CA GLU A 313 24.41 2.21 3.95
C GLU A 313 23.34 3.30 4.09
N GLU A 314 22.50 3.23 5.10
CA GLU A 314 21.51 4.27 5.41
C GLU A 314 22.17 5.58 5.82
N LEU A 315 23.23 5.52 6.65
CA LEU A 315 24.03 6.67 7.03
C LEU A 315 24.73 7.29 5.82
N HIS A 316 25.35 6.49 4.96
CA HIS A 316 26.00 6.96 3.74
C HIS A 316 25.00 7.62 2.79
N LYS A 317 23.86 6.96 2.52
CA LYS A 317 22.78 7.50 1.68
C LYS A 317 22.27 8.85 2.20
N THR A 318 22.04 8.95 3.51
CA THR A 318 21.46 10.15 4.13
C THR A 318 22.48 11.29 4.22
N GLN A 319 23.69 11.00 4.71
CA GLN A 319 24.70 12.02 5.02
C GLN A 319 25.57 12.41 3.81
N ARG A 320 25.58 11.62 2.73
CA ARG A 320 26.18 12.03 1.45
C ARG A 320 25.43 13.21 0.81
N ALA A 321 24.10 13.29 1.01
CA ALA A 321 23.27 14.36 0.47
C ALA A 321 23.45 15.70 1.20
N TYR A 322 24.06 15.70 2.40
CA TYR A 322 24.34 16.91 3.15
C TYR A 322 25.59 17.63 2.62
N VAL A 323 25.61 18.95 2.72
CA VAL A 323 26.75 19.78 2.32
C VAL A 323 27.24 20.57 3.52
N VAL A 324 28.48 20.33 3.92
CA VAL A 324 29.17 21.16 4.91
C VAL A 324 30.10 22.12 4.14
N ALA A 325 29.70 23.39 4.08
CA ALA A 325 30.39 24.42 3.28
C ALA A 325 31.80 24.75 3.78
N GLU A 326 32.03 24.65 5.09
CA GLU A 326 33.36 24.85 5.66
C GLU A 326 34.21 23.58 5.59
N VAL A 327 35.19 23.60 4.69
CA VAL A 327 36.17 22.53 4.47
C VAL A 327 36.85 22.02 5.77
N PRO A 328 37.34 22.87 6.70
CA PRO A 328 38.02 22.36 7.90
C PRO A 328 37.07 21.62 8.84
N ILE A 329 35.82 22.06 8.98
CA ILE A 329 34.80 21.40 9.80
C ILE A 329 34.38 20.07 9.17
N ARG A 330 34.20 20.05 7.85
CA ARG A 330 33.90 18.82 7.10
C ARG A 330 35.02 17.78 7.26
N GLN A 331 36.27 18.20 7.12
CA GLN A 331 37.42 17.31 7.28
C GLN A 331 37.54 16.77 8.71
N TYR A 332 37.25 17.61 9.72
CA TYR A 332 37.22 17.18 11.11
C TYR A 332 36.15 16.11 11.37
N LEU A 333 34.91 16.33 10.90
CA LEU A 333 33.80 15.37 11.06
C LEU A 333 34.10 14.03 10.37
N ILE A 334 34.61 14.07 9.14
CA ILE A 334 35.02 12.85 8.40
C ILE A 334 36.14 12.13 9.15
N ARG A 335 37.15 12.87 9.65
CA ARG A 335 38.26 12.32 10.40
C ARG A 335 37.78 11.62 11.67
N THR A 336 36.92 12.26 12.44
CA THR A 336 36.34 11.68 13.67
C THR A 336 35.52 10.42 13.37
N ALA A 337 34.70 10.42 12.32
CA ALA A 337 33.94 9.25 11.90
C ALA A 337 34.87 8.08 11.51
N VAL A 338 35.90 8.36 10.70
CA VAL A 338 36.90 7.37 10.27
C VAL A 338 37.68 6.82 11.46
N ASP A 339 38.19 7.68 12.34
CA ASP A 339 39.03 7.31 13.49
C ASP A 339 38.22 6.55 14.56
N THR A 340 36.90 6.68 14.58
CA THR A 340 36.01 5.94 15.49
C THR A 340 35.58 4.60 14.91
N VAL A 341 35.15 4.56 13.65
CA VAL A 341 34.49 3.39 13.04
C VAL A 341 35.48 2.41 12.42
N VAL A 342 36.53 2.89 11.75
CA VAL A 342 37.46 2.03 10.98
C VAL A 342 38.30 1.11 11.88
N PRO A 343 38.84 1.54 13.04
CA PRO A 343 39.62 0.64 13.91
C PRO A 343 38.78 -0.52 14.48
N ALA A 344 37.54 -0.25 14.86
CA ALA A 344 36.61 -1.27 15.34
C ALA A 344 36.26 -2.26 14.21
N TYR A 345 35.94 -1.77 13.01
CA TYR A 345 35.63 -2.62 11.87
C TYR A 345 36.84 -3.45 11.38
N LYS A 346 38.04 -2.90 11.45
CA LYS A 346 39.28 -3.60 11.07
C LYS A 346 39.57 -4.78 11.99
N THR A 347 39.43 -4.58 13.30
CA THR A 347 39.60 -5.65 14.32
C THR A 347 38.60 -6.79 14.08
N PHE A 348 37.36 -6.45 13.71
CA PHE A 348 36.35 -7.41 13.30
C PHE A 348 36.74 -8.16 12.02
N TYR A 349 37.08 -7.43 10.94
CA TYR A 349 37.39 -8.03 9.63
C TYR A 349 38.58 -9.00 9.70
N GLU A 350 39.63 -8.66 10.44
CA GLU A 350 40.82 -9.51 10.60
C GLU A 350 40.51 -10.81 11.35
N LYS A 351 39.64 -10.77 12.37
CA LYS A 351 39.23 -11.96 13.14
C LYS A 351 38.40 -12.95 12.31
N TYR A 352 37.51 -12.44 11.45
CA TYR A 352 36.54 -13.29 10.73
C TYR A 352 36.94 -13.62 9.28
N SER A 353 37.87 -12.88 8.66
CA SER A 353 38.40 -13.22 7.33
C SER A 353 39.20 -14.53 7.31
N ALA A 354 39.70 -14.99 8.46
CA ALA A 354 40.42 -16.26 8.61
C ALA A 354 39.50 -17.49 8.71
N ILE A 355 38.20 -17.30 8.91
CA ILE A 355 37.22 -18.40 9.05
C ILE A 355 36.69 -18.76 7.66
N GLN A 356 36.73 -20.04 7.28
CA GLN A 356 36.26 -20.49 5.97
C GLN A 356 34.72 -20.40 5.86
N PHE A 357 34.23 -19.32 5.28
CA PHE A 357 32.82 -19.17 4.92
C PHE A 357 32.52 -19.73 3.51
N SER A 358 31.28 -20.20 3.32
CA SER A 358 30.72 -20.33 1.97
C SER A 358 30.65 -18.96 1.28
N LYS A 359 30.98 -18.88 -0.02
CA LYS A 359 31.08 -17.63 -0.81
C LYS A 359 29.84 -16.72 -0.70
N LYS A 360 28.65 -17.30 -0.51
CA LYS A 360 27.38 -16.57 -0.36
C LYS A 360 27.25 -15.85 1.00
N HIS A 361 27.80 -16.42 2.06
CA HIS A 361 27.78 -15.85 3.41
C HIS A 361 28.91 -14.84 3.62
N ALA A 362 30.08 -15.09 3.01
CA ALA A 362 31.19 -14.13 3.01
C ALA A 362 30.77 -12.76 2.43
N ASN A 363 30.06 -12.76 1.29
CA ASN A 363 29.57 -11.52 0.67
C ASN A 363 28.47 -10.78 1.46
N ARG A 364 27.80 -11.45 2.40
CA ARG A 364 26.72 -10.85 3.21
C ARG A 364 27.27 -10.17 4.48
N TYR A 365 28.32 -10.73 5.08
CA TYR A 365 28.86 -10.27 6.37
C TYR A 365 30.21 -9.54 6.25
N LEU A 366 31.02 -9.90 5.25
CA LEU A 366 32.27 -9.23 4.86
C LEU A 366 32.08 -8.48 3.53
N LYS A 367 30.93 -7.81 3.37
CA LYS A 367 30.54 -7.10 2.14
C LYS A 367 31.55 -6.01 1.75
N TYR A 368 32.11 -5.32 2.75
CA TYR A 368 33.07 -4.24 2.57
C TYR A 368 34.42 -4.60 3.20
N THR A 369 35.51 -4.27 2.52
CA THR A 369 36.83 -4.29 3.15
C THR A 369 36.97 -3.09 4.08
N PRO A 370 37.86 -3.11 5.09
CA PRO A 370 38.13 -1.94 5.93
C PRO A 370 38.49 -0.68 5.12
N GLN A 371 39.14 -0.87 3.97
CA GLN A 371 39.45 0.20 3.02
C GLN A 371 38.19 0.73 2.32
N ALA A 372 37.24 -0.13 1.95
CA ALA A 372 35.97 0.26 1.35
C ALA A 372 35.08 1.02 2.35
N VAL A 373 35.01 0.58 3.61
CA VAL A 373 34.29 1.33 4.67
C VAL A 373 34.91 2.70 4.89
N GLN A 374 36.25 2.80 4.89
CA GLN A 374 36.94 4.08 4.98
C GLN A 374 36.65 4.98 3.78
N ALA A 375 36.52 4.42 2.57
CA ALA A 375 36.18 5.18 1.37
C ALA A 375 34.75 5.76 1.46
N LEU A 376 33.78 4.94 1.87
CA LEU A 376 32.39 5.38 2.06
C LEU A 376 32.29 6.50 3.11
N LEU A 377 32.99 6.39 4.24
CA LEU A 377 33.00 7.44 5.26
C LEU A 377 33.68 8.74 4.79
N LYS A 378 34.60 8.68 3.84
CA LYS A 378 35.25 9.86 3.25
C LYS A 378 34.36 10.59 2.24
N GLU A 379 33.33 9.94 1.73
CA GLU A 379 32.36 10.53 0.79
C GLU A 379 31.21 11.27 1.50
N LEU A 380 31.11 11.18 2.82
CA LEU A 380 30.09 11.88 3.59
C LEU A 380 30.22 13.40 3.42
N PHE A 381 29.09 14.10 3.44
CA PHE A 381 29.02 15.56 3.34
C PHE A 381 29.53 16.17 2.01
N SER A 382 29.58 15.37 0.94
CA SER A 382 30.10 15.77 -0.38
C SER A 382 29.06 16.43 -1.29
N GLY A 383 27.75 16.24 -1.05
CA GLY A 383 26.68 16.95 -1.78
C GLY A 383 26.25 16.35 -3.12
N GLU A 384 26.75 15.18 -3.51
CA GLU A 384 26.35 14.56 -4.78
C GLU A 384 25.07 13.75 -4.62
N GLY A 385 23.92 14.41 -4.80
CA GLY A 385 22.63 13.79 -5.10
C GLY A 385 22.31 13.94 -6.59
N VAL A 386 22.13 12.80 -7.28
CA VAL A 386 21.44 12.60 -8.58
C VAL A 386 21.23 13.87 -9.42
N SER A 387 22.15 14.15 -10.35
CA SER A 387 21.94 15.10 -11.45
C SER A 387 20.97 14.51 -12.49
N GLY A 388 19.68 14.53 -12.14
CA GLY A 388 18.58 14.48 -13.09
C GLY A 388 18.23 15.89 -13.54
N ASP A 389 18.70 16.22 -14.75
CA ASP A 389 18.11 17.18 -15.69
C ASP A 389 17.91 18.65 -15.24
N LYS A 390 18.87 19.51 -15.61
CA LYS A 390 18.58 20.90 -16.00
C LYS A 390 19.49 21.32 -17.16
N GLN A 391 18.87 21.45 -18.33
CA GLN A 391 19.38 22.15 -19.50
C GLN A 391 19.98 23.52 -19.13
N PRO A 392 21.07 23.95 -19.79
CA PRO A 392 21.53 25.32 -19.68
C PRO A 392 20.62 26.24 -20.51
N LEU A 393 19.92 27.15 -19.82
CA LEU A 393 19.35 28.34 -20.46
C LEU A 393 20.50 29.33 -20.72
N ASN A 394 20.82 29.48 -22.00
CA ASN A 394 21.48 30.66 -22.55
C ASN A 394 20.70 31.92 -22.16
N VAL A 395 21.37 32.88 -21.51
CA VAL A 395 21.32 34.32 -21.86
C VAL A 395 22.71 34.90 -21.64
#